data_AF-A0A6G9SG52-F1
#
_entry.id   AF-A0A6G9SG52-F1
#
_cell.length_a   1.000
_cell.length_b   1.000
_cell.length_c   1.000
_cell.angle_alpha   90.00
_cell.angle_beta   90.00
_cell.angle_gamma   90.00
#
_symmetry.space_group_name_H-M   'P 1'
#
loop_
_entity.id
_entity.type
_entity.pdbx_description
1 polymer ?
#
loop_
_entity_poly.entity_id
_entity_poly.type
_entity_poly.pdbx_seq_one_letter_code
_entity_poly.pdbx_strand_id
1 'polypeptide(L)'
;MPNWSAIEASFLHLTQPQQLRELAACLARLKSWVKNSAKGEIVPVLLEESLLYLSLIQQNSEVNNVELNQLIEVLQDWKLNWVNTWSESTQSANMADCASTWSVRVLDMSGLLTNQSISA
;
A
#
# COMPACT_ATOMS: atom_id res chain seq x y z
N MET A 1 18.71 -1.24 4.39
CA MET A 1 17.44 -0.66 4.87
C MET A 1 17.24 0.70 4.23
N PRO A 2 16.00 1.06 3.85
CA PRO A 2 15.68 2.40 3.36
C PRO A 2 16.02 3.49 4.38
N ASN A 3 16.20 4.73 3.92
CA ASN A 3 16.28 5.89 4.80
C ASN A 3 14.85 6.29 5.22
N TRP A 4 14.34 5.63 6.27
CA TRP A 4 12.96 5.83 6.74
C TRP A 4 12.65 7.27 7.14
N SER A 5 13.59 7.97 7.77
CA SER A 5 13.40 9.37 8.17
C SER A 5 13.26 10.30 6.96
N ALA A 6 13.99 10.06 5.87
CA ALA A 6 13.85 10.84 4.64
C ALA A 6 12.52 10.55 3.92
N ILE A 7 12.08 9.28 3.93
CA ILE A 7 10.80 8.86 3.36
C ILE A 7 9.64 9.52 4.12
N GLU A 8 9.64 9.42 5.45
CA GLU A 8 8.64 10.03 6.32
C GLU A 8 8.57 11.55 6.12
N ALA A 9 9.71 12.24 6.17
CA ALA A 9 9.76 13.69 5.96
C ALA A 9 9.18 14.08 4.59
N SER A 10 9.56 13.38 3.53
CA SER A 10 9.05 13.65 2.17
C SER A 10 7.54 13.42 2.09
N PHE A 11 7.03 12.37 2.73
CA PHE A 11 5.62 12.01 2.72
C PHE A 11 4.75 12.98 3.52
N LEU A 12 5.24 13.50 4.65
CA LEU A 12 4.53 14.49 5.46
C LEU A 12 4.37 15.86 4.78
N HIS A 13 5.20 16.18 3.78
CA HIS A 13 5.06 17.39 2.98
C HIS A 13 3.95 17.31 1.92
N LEU A 14 3.37 16.13 1.69
CA LEU A 14 2.32 15.91 0.71
C LEU A 14 0.94 16.28 1.26
N THR A 15 0.06 16.74 0.38
CA THR A 15 -1.38 16.84 0.69
C THR A 15 -1.99 15.45 0.89
N GLN A 16 -3.10 15.32 1.62
CA GLN A 16 -3.75 14.03 1.85
C GLN A 16 -4.09 13.25 0.54
N PRO A 17 -4.61 13.89 -0.53
CA PRO A 17 -4.76 13.22 -1.82
C PRO A 17 -3.43 12.70 -2.40
N GLN A 18 -2.32 13.43 -2.25
CA GLN A 18 -1.01 12.98 -2.70
C GLN A 18 -0.50 11.80 -1.86
N GLN A 19 -0.68 11.83 -0.54
CA GLN A 19 -0.33 10.73 0.36
C GLN A 19 -1.06 9.43 0.00
N LEU A 20 -2.36 9.52 -0.27
CA LEU A 20 -3.16 8.37 -0.72
C LEU A 20 -2.66 7.84 -2.07
N ARG A 21 -2.23 8.71 -2.99
CA ARG A 21 -1.64 8.26 -4.26
C ARG A 21 -0.31 7.53 -4.09
N GLU A 22 0.56 8.00 -3.20
CA GLU A 22 1.82 7.31 -2.90
C GLU A 22 1.57 5.94 -2.27
N LEU A 23 0.59 5.84 -1.35
CA LEU A 23 0.16 4.56 -0.80
C LEU A 23 -0.39 3.62 -1.89
N ALA A 24 -1.26 4.12 -2.77
CA ALA A 24 -1.79 3.36 -3.90
C ALA A 24 -0.67 2.86 -4.84
N ALA A 25 0.34 3.69 -5.10
CA ALA A 25 1.51 3.32 -5.88
C ALA A 25 2.36 2.24 -5.19
N CYS A 26 2.53 2.33 -3.86
CA CYS A 26 3.22 1.30 -3.08
C CYS A 26 2.52 -0.07 -3.18
N LEU A 27 1.18 -0.09 -3.09
CA LEU A 27 0.36 -1.29 -3.26
C LEU A 27 0.45 -1.88 -4.69
N ALA A 28 0.49 -1.02 -5.71
CA ALA A 28 0.70 -1.48 -7.10
C ALA A 28 2.10 -2.10 -7.30
N ARG A 29 3.12 -1.56 -6.62
CA ARG A 29 4.46 -2.16 -6.60
C ARG A 29 4.42 -3.51 -5.88
N LEU A 30 3.75 -3.62 -4.72
CA LEU A 30 3.57 -4.90 -4.01
C LEU A 30 3.01 -5.98 -4.93
N LYS A 31 1.92 -5.73 -5.65
CA LYS A 31 1.37 -6.65 -6.66
C LYS A 31 2.45 -7.13 -7.65
N SER A 32 3.24 -6.20 -8.18
CA SER A 32 4.24 -6.48 -9.21
C SER A 32 5.40 -7.32 -8.65
N TRP A 33 5.82 -7.05 -7.41
CA TRP A 33 6.94 -7.71 -6.77
C TRP A 33 6.60 -9.07 -6.19
N VAL A 34 5.40 -9.25 -5.64
CA VAL A 34 4.92 -10.55 -5.15
C VAL A 34 4.89 -11.59 -6.28
N LYS A 35 4.57 -11.19 -7.51
CA LYS A 35 4.61 -12.08 -8.69
C LYS A 35 6.04 -12.39 -9.19
N ASN A 36 7.07 -11.72 -8.69
CA ASN A 36 8.45 -11.87 -9.16
C ASN A 36 9.30 -12.63 -8.14
N SER A 37 9.32 -13.96 -8.28
CA SER A 37 9.97 -14.93 -7.37
C SER A 37 11.48 -14.73 -7.15
N ALA A 38 12.15 -13.90 -7.95
CA ALA A 38 13.58 -13.63 -7.79
C ALA A 38 13.89 -12.52 -6.76
N LYS A 39 12.87 -11.80 -6.25
CA LYS A 39 13.09 -10.59 -5.42
C LYS A 39 12.27 -10.57 -4.12
N GLY A 40 12.03 -11.73 -3.51
CA GLY A 40 11.20 -11.85 -2.29
C GLY A 40 11.63 -10.98 -1.10
N GLU A 41 12.88 -10.54 -1.06
CA GLU A 41 13.40 -9.64 -0.02
C GLU A 41 12.83 -8.22 -0.08
N ILE A 42 12.29 -7.78 -1.24
CA ILE A 42 11.75 -6.41 -1.37
C ILE A 42 10.33 -6.28 -0.84
N VAL A 43 9.56 -7.38 -0.81
CA VAL A 43 8.15 -7.34 -0.40
C VAL A 43 8.01 -6.95 1.08
N PRO A 44 8.78 -7.50 2.04
CA PRO A 44 8.76 -7.04 3.42
C PRO A 44 9.03 -5.55 3.58
N VAL A 45 9.95 -4.99 2.77
CA VAL A 45 10.28 -3.56 2.80
C VAL A 45 9.09 -2.72 2.34
N LEU A 46 8.42 -3.13 1.26
CA LEU A 46 7.23 -2.44 0.75
C LEU A 46 6.02 -2.55 1.69
N LEU A 47 5.90 -3.66 2.43
CA LEU A 47 4.90 -3.80 3.49
C LEU A 47 5.17 -2.82 4.63
N GLU A 48 6.43 -2.68 5.05
CA GLU A 48 6.84 -1.69 6.06
C GLU A 48 6.59 -0.27 5.60
N GLU A 49 6.93 0.06 4.37
CA GLU A 49 6.68 1.38 3.79
C GLU A 49 5.18 1.70 3.71
N SER A 50 4.36 0.72 3.29
CA SER A 50 2.90 0.89 3.24
C SER A 50 2.30 1.11 4.63
N LEU A 51 2.76 0.38 5.65
CA LEU A 51 2.34 0.55 7.04
C LEU A 51 2.77 1.90 7.62
N LEU A 52 3.96 2.38 7.26
CA LEU A 52 4.43 3.73 7.62
C LEU A 52 3.51 4.80 7.01
N TYR A 53 3.23 4.72 5.71
CA TYR A 53 2.33 5.68 5.06
C TYR A 53 0.94 5.69 5.67
N LEU A 54 0.38 4.53 6.01
CA LEU A 54 -0.91 4.43 6.68
C LEU A 54 -0.90 5.10 8.06
N SER A 55 0.14 4.87 8.87
CA SER A 55 0.23 5.49 10.20
C SER A 55 0.33 7.02 10.10
N LEU A 56 1.08 7.55 9.12
CA LEU A 56 1.20 8.99 8.89
C LEU A 56 -0.10 9.60 8.35
N ILE A 57 -0.80 8.92 7.44
CA ILE A 57 -2.13 9.36 6.95
C ILE A 57 -3.12 9.44 8.13
N GLN A 58 -3.13 8.43 9.01
CA GLN A 58 -4.05 8.38 10.15
C GLN A 58 -3.76 9.45 11.20
N GLN A 59 -2.49 9.77 11.46
CA GLN A 59 -2.11 10.87 12.35
C GLN A 59 -2.61 12.23 11.85
N ASN A 60 -2.66 12.41 10.52
CA ASN A 60 -3.10 13.65 9.88
C ASN A 60 -4.62 13.69 9.63
N SER A 61 -5.33 12.57 9.77
CA SER A 61 -6.79 12.54 9.61
C SER A 61 -7.48 12.64 10.97
N GLU A 62 -8.25 13.71 11.17
CA GLU A 62 -9.08 13.86 12.38
C GLU A 62 -10.19 12.79 12.49
N VAL A 63 -10.46 12.06 11.41
CA VAL A 63 -11.54 11.07 11.30
C VAL A 63 -10.97 9.68 11.08
N ASN A 64 -11.39 8.74 11.92
CA ASN A 64 -11.10 7.32 11.77
C ASN A 64 -11.67 6.78 10.44
N ASN A 65 -10.80 6.26 9.57
CA ASN A 65 -11.20 5.69 8.29
C ASN A 65 -11.22 4.16 8.36
N VAL A 66 -12.43 3.57 8.33
CA VAL A 66 -12.66 2.12 8.43
C VAL A 66 -11.88 1.35 7.34
N GLU A 67 -11.80 1.88 6.13
CA GLU A 67 -11.10 1.19 5.03
C GLU A 67 -9.59 1.18 5.25
N LEU A 68 -9.01 2.27 5.75
CA LEU A 68 -7.58 2.32 6.06
C LEU A 68 -7.22 1.38 7.22
N ASN A 69 -8.09 1.21 8.22
CA ASN A 69 -7.88 0.23 9.29
C ASN A 69 -7.89 -1.21 8.75
N GLN A 70 -8.87 -1.54 7.89
CA GLN A 70 -8.90 -2.85 7.23
C GLN A 70 -7.62 -3.11 6.42
N LEU A 71 -7.11 -2.10 5.74
CA LEU A 71 -5.86 -2.21 5.01
C LEU A 71 -4.66 -2.44 5.96
N ILE A 72 -4.61 -1.79 7.12
CA ILE A 72 -3.57 -2.04 8.13
C ILE A 72 -3.59 -3.51 8.57
N GLU A 73 -4.77 -4.05 8.89
CA GLU A 73 -4.92 -5.45 9.31
C GLU A 73 -4.42 -6.41 8.22
N VAL A 74 -4.80 -6.19 6.97
CA VAL A 74 -4.35 -6.99 5.81
C VAL A 74 -2.82 -6.94 5.65
N LEU A 75 -2.21 -5.76 5.73
CA LEU A 75 -0.77 -5.60 5.57
C LEU A 75 0.01 -6.22 6.74
N GLN A 76 -0.53 -6.12 7.96
CA GLN A 76 0.06 -6.76 9.15
C GLN A 76 0.03 -8.29 9.03
N ASP A 77 -1.09 -8.87 8.59
CA ASP A 77 -1.20 -10.30 8.35
C ASP A 77 -0.17 -10.78 7.30
N TRP A 78 -0.07 -10.08 6.17
CA TRP A 78 0.94 -10.39 5.15
C TRP A 78 2.36 -10.27 5.66
N LYS A 79 2.66 -9.28 6.50
CA LYS A 79 3.99 -9.11 7.08
C LYS A 79 4.32 -10.28 8.02
N LEU A 80 3.38 -10.69 8.86
CA LEU A 80 3.54 -11.80 9.81
C LEU A 80 3.71 -13.14 9.08
N ASN A 81 2.94 -13.35 8.00
CA ASN A 81 2.88 -14.63 7.29
C ASN A 81 3.73 -14.68 6.01
N TRP A 82 4.55 -13.66 5.74
CA TRP A 82 5.24 -13.49 4.46
C TRP A 82 6.00 -14.73 3.99
N VAL A 83 6.76 -15.37 4.89
CA VAL A 83 7.56 -16.57 4.56
C VAL A 83 6.68 -17.69 4.00
N ASN A 84 5.51 -17.90 4.60
CA ASN A 84 4.55 -18.92 4.17
C ASN A 84 3.84 -18.50 2.87
N THR A 85 3.44 -17.22 2.78
CA THR A 85 2.79 -16.66 1.60
C THR A 85 3.68 -16.71 0.36
N TRP A 86 4.97 -16.50 0.54
CA TRP A 86 5.97 -16.53 -0.53
C TRP A 86 6.25 -17.94 -1.04
N SER A 87 6.33 -18.92 -0.15
CA SER A 87 6.58 -20.32 -0.54
C SER A 87 5.41 -20.97 -1.28
N GLU A 88 4.21 -20.42 -1.13
CA GLU A 88 2.97 -20.95 -1.68
C GLU A 88 2.47 -20.11 -2.87
N SER A 89 2.57 -20.67 -4.09
CA SER A 89 2.21 -19.96 -5.33
C SER A 89 0.77 -19.42 -5.35
N THR A 90 -0.18 -20.14 -4.75
CA THR A 90 -1.57 -19.70 -4.63
C THR A 90 -1.71 -18.52 -3.66
N GLN A 91 -0.99 -18.54 -2.54
CA GLN A 91 -1.07 -17.46 -1.55
C GLN A 91 -0.45 -16.16 -2.09
N SER A 92 0.70 -16.27 -2.74
CA SER A 92 1.33 -15.12 -3.41
C SER A 92 0.45 -14.54 -4.54
N ALA A 93 -0.21 -15.39 -5.33
CA ALA A 93 -1.18 -14.91 -6.32
C ALA A 93 -2.35 -14.13 -5.67
N ASN A 94 -2.94 -14.68 -4.61
CA ASN A 94 -4.03 -14.03 -3.87
C ASN A 94 -3.60 -12.70 -3.26
N MET A 95 -2.40 -12.64 -2.68
CA MET A 95 -1.83 -11.40 -2.14
C MET A 95 -1.68 -10.35 -3.25
N ALA A 96 -1.18 -10.74 -4.43
CA ALA A 96 -1.00 -9.80 -5.53
C ALA A 96 -2.32 -9.23 -6.05
N ASP A 97 -3.37 -10.06 -6.13
CA ASP A 97 -4.69 -9.61 -6.57
C ASP A 97 -5.35 -8.71 -5.52
N CYS A 98 -5.24 -9.06 -4.23
CA CYS A 98 -5.70 -8.21 -3.13
C CYS A 98 -4.97 -6.86 -3.08
N ALA A 99 -3.65 -6.85 -3.26
CA ALA A 99 -2.87 -5.61 -3.36
C ALA A 99 -3.31 -4.74 -4.56
N SER A 100 -3.67 -5.37 -5.68
CA SER A 100 -4.24 -4.67 -6.83
C SER A 100 -5.57 -4.00 -6.49
N THR A 101 -6.47 -4.69 -5.80
CA THR A 101 -7.77 -4.16 -5.38
C THR A 101 -7.60 -2.98 -4.43
N TRP A 102 -6.74 -3.12 -3.43
CA TRP A 102 -6.46 -2.03 -2.48
C TRP A 102 -5.79 -0.82 -3.15
N SER A 103 -4.89 -1.04 -4.11
CA SER A 103 -4.29 0.06 -4.88
C SER A 103 -5.35 0.91 -5.57
N VAL A 104 -6.31 0.28 -6.25
CA VAL A 104 -7.43 0.98 -6.91
C VAL A 104 -8.32 1.69 -5.90
N ARG A 105 -8.68 1.03 -4.81
CA ARG A 105 -9.55 1.59 -3.77
C ARG A 105 -8.92 2.82 -3.10
N VAL A 106 -7.65 2.74 -2.72
CA VAL A 106 -6.93 3.88 -2.12
C VAL A 106 -6.76 5.02 -3.14
N LEU A 107 -6.56 4.70 -4.42
CA LEU A 107 -6.52 5.72 -5.47
C LEU A 107 -7.87 6.42 -5.64
N ASP A 108 -8.98 5.70 -5.52
CA ASP A 108 -10.33 6.28 -5.50
C ASP A 108 -10.51 7.26 -4.34
N MET A 109 -10.08 6.86 -3.13
CA MET A 109 -10.12 7.70 -1.93
C MET A 109 -9.33 9.01 -2.09
N SER A 110 -8.32 9.04 -2.97
CA SER A 110 -7.58 10.26 -3.28
C SER A 110 -8.37 11.27 -4.14
N GLY A 111 -9.56 10.91 -4.61
CA GLY A 111 -10.38 11.70 -5.53
C GLY A 111 -9.84 11.74 -6.96
N LEU A 112 -8.91 10.85 -7.32
CA LEU A 112 -8.30 10.85 -8.65
C LEU A 112 -9.14 10.09 -9.70
N LEU A 113 -9.87 9.05 -9.30
CA LEU A 113 -10.69 8.26 -10.23
C LEU A 113 -11.98 8.96 -10.65
N THR A 114 -12.49 9.90 -9.86
CA THR A 114 -13.67 10.72 -10.18
C THR A 114 -13.40 11.83 -11.21
N ASN A 115 -12.14 12.05 -11.62
CA ASN A 115 -11.74 13.06 -12.61
C ASN A 115 -11.52 12.51 -14.04
N GLN A 116 -11.82 11.23 -14.29
CA GLN A 116 -11.64 10.59 -15.62
C GLN A 116 -12.96 10.43 -16.41
N SER A 117 -14.08 10.98 -15.92
CA SER A 117 -15.42 10.80 -16.51
C SER A 117 -16.04 12.06 -17.13
N ILE A 118 -15.24 13.07 -17.50
CA ILE A 118 -15.70 14.18 -18.34
C ILE A 118 -14.65 14.47 -19.42
N SER A 119 -14.64 13.65 -20.46
CA SER A 119 -14.10 13.95 -21.81
C SER A 119 -14.47 12.81 -22.75
N ALA A 120 -15.72 12.78 -23.20
CA ALA A 120 -16.17 12.08 -24.41
C ALA A 120 -17.37 12.84 -24.99
#